data_AF-A0A935S6W1-F1
#
_entry.id   AF-A0A935S6W1-F1
#
_cell.length_a   1.000
_cell.length_b   1.000
_cell.length_c   1.000
_cell.angle_alpha   90.00
_cell.angle_beta   90.00
_cell.angle_gamma   90.00
#
_symmetry.space_group_name_H-M   'P 1'
#
loop_
_entity.id
_entity.type
_entity.pdbx_description
1 polymer ?
#
loop_
_entity_poly.entity_id
_entity_poly.type
_entity_poly.pdbx_seq_one_letter_code
_entity_poly.pdbx_strand_id
1 'polypeptide(L)'
;MAIIEGFKEAANASYGNSNSIHSWLYDPKYTMETTINGQLLITMLVEQWILNIPEAQLLQTNTDGATLRFPKEYLPVYEEICKAWEITTKLTLEFADYQAMYIWDVNNYIGHYTSGKVKCKGRFEWEDLQNHKVSHLSKNKSHLIVSKALFNYFIHDIPPEKYISENRNIYDYCAGIRVKGDWKFVQSCYVKGKLVEKDLQATLRYYISTTGCKIIKRNISDGREIQVEAGTWLQQEFNIYEEKPWESYNVDDSYYLNEIYKEINNLVPVTNQLKMEF
;
A
#
# COMPACT_ATOMS: atom_id res chain seq x y z
N MET A 1 15.93 2.77 -24.17
CA MET A 1 15.25 3.09 -22.89
C MET A 1 16.21 3.24 -21.72
N ALA A 2 17.09 2.26 -21.43
CA ALA A 2 18.01 2.34 -20.27
C ALA A 2 18.90 3.60 -20.20
N ILE A 3 19.38 4.12 -21.34
CA ILE A 3 20.20 5.34 -21.39
C ILE A 3 19.42 6.59 -20.95
N ILE A 4 18.13 6.69 -21.32
CA ILE A 4 17.28 7.84 -20.97
C ILE A 4 16.91 7.81 -19.48
N GLU A 5 16.56 6.63 -18.94
CA GLU A 5 16.32 6.47 -17.50
C GLU A 5 17.57 6.78 -16.69
N GLY A 6 18.75 6.36 -17.15
CA GLY A 6 20.03 6.66 -16.48
C GLY A 6 20.32 8.16 -16.40
N PHE A 7 20.02 8.94 -17.45
CA PHE A 7 20.18 10.40 -17.41
C PHE A 7 19.16 11.08 -16.48
N LYS A 8 17.92 10.57 -16.43
CA LYS A 8 16.90 11.06 -15.48
C LYS A 8 17.35 10.84 -14.04
N GLU A 9 17.84 9.65 -13.71
CA GLU A 9 18.38 9.33 -12.38
C GLU A 9 19.61 10.18 -12.04
N ALA A 10 20.53 10.38 -12.98
CA ALA A 10 21.70 11.23 -12.77
C ALA A 10 21.33 12.72 -12.52
N ALA A 11 20.32 13.23 -13.23
CA ALA A 11 19.82 14.59 -13.01
C ALA A 11 19.19 14.72 -11.61
N ASN A 12 18.35 13.76 -11.22
CA ASN A 12 17.71 13.74 -9.90
C ASN A 12 18.70 13.51 -8.74
N ALA A 13 19.78 12.77 -8.99
CA ALA A 13 20.83 12.53 -7.99
C ALA A 13 21.53 13.83 -7.56
N SER A 14 21.63 14.82 -8.45
CA SER A 14 22.20 16.14 -8.13
C SER A 14 21.39 16.84 -7.04
N TYR A 15 20.06 16.84 -7.16
CA TYR A 15 19.14 17.37 -6.15
C TYR A 15 19.18 16.54 -4.84
N GLY A 16 19.24 15.21 -4.92
CA GLY A 16 19.36 14.38 -3.71
C GLY A 16 20.66 14.67 -2.94
N ASN A 17 21.75 14.87 -3.67
CA ASN A 17 23.07 15.15 -3.12
C ASN A 17 23.22 16.56 -2.56
N SER A 18 22.39 17.53 -2.96
CA SER A 18 22.42 18.87 -2.36
C SER A 18 21.89 18.90 -0.93
N ASN A 19 21.13 17.89 -0.49
CA ASN A 19 20.67 17.76 0.88
C ASN A 19 21.60 16.93 1.78
N SER A 20 22.63 16.29 1.22
CA SER A 20 23.53 15.41 1.98
C SER A 20 24.75 16.18 2.49
N ILE A 21 24.90 16.25 3.82
CA ILE A 21 26.04 16.93 4.47
C ILE A 21 27.42 16.37 4.10
N HIS A 22 27.46 15.14 3.58
CA HIS A 22 28.69 14.44 3.17
C HIS A 22 28.97 14.58 1.67
N SER A 23 28.07 15.21 0.92
CA SER A 23 28.21 15.42 -0.50
C SER A 23 29.01 16.70 -0.78
N TRP A 24 29.86 16.66 -1.80
CA TRP A 24 30.53 17.85 -2.33
C TRP A 24 29.56 18.83 -3.02
N LEU A 25 28.33 18.39 -3.32
CA LEU A 25 27.23 19.20 -3.84
C LEU A 25 26.33 19.79 -2.76
N TYR A 26 26.67 19.66 -1.47
CA TYR A 26 25.81 20.10 -0.37
C TYR A 26 25.46 21.60 -0.47
N ASP A 27 24.17 21.85 -0.72
CA ASP A 27 23.56 23.18 -0.74
C ASP A 27 22.12 23.06 -0.22
N PRO A 28 21.91 23.28 1.09
CA PRO A 28 20.58 23.20 1.69
C PRO A 28 19.66 24.33 1.21
N LYS A 29 20.20 25.48 0.78
CA LYS A 29 19.39 26.58 0.26
C LYS A 29 18.80 26.20 -1.10
N TYR A 30 19.62 25.68 -2.02
CA TYR A 30 19.16 25.19 -3.31
C TYR A 30 18.07 24.11 -3.17
N THR A 31 18.27 23.17 -2.25
CA THR A 31 17.31 22.10 -1.96
C THR A 31 15.96 22.67 -1.50
N MET A 32 15.96 23.60 -0.55
CA MET A 32 14.74 24.20 -0.02
C MET A 32 14.05 25.11 -1.04
N GLU A 33 14.82 25.92 -1.77
CA GLU A 33 14.27 26.81 -2.80
C GLU A 33 13.57 26.00 -3.91
N THR A 34 14.16 24.88 -4.32
CA THR A 34 13.55 23.98 -5.32
C THR A 34 12.25 23.35 -4.79
N THR A 35 12.24 22.85 -3.54
CA THR A 35 11.05 22.18 -2.98
C THR A 35 9.90 23.14 -2.72
N ILE A 36 10.18 24.30 -2.13
CA ILE A 36 9.16 25.32 -1.83
C ILE A 36 8.55 25.82 -3.14
N ASN A 37 9.38 26.14 -4.14
CA ASN A 37 8.87 26.56 -5.45
C ASN A 37 8.01 25.45 -6.09
N GLY A 38 8.46 24.18 -6.08
CA GLY A 38 7.67 23.07 -6.61
C GLY A 38 6.28 22.96 -5.97
N GLN A 39 6.21 23.04 -4.64
CA GLN A 39 4.94 22.99 -3.90
C GLN A 39 4.03 24.18 -4.22
N LEU A 40 4.58 25.40 -4.30
CA LEU A 40 3.82 26.60 -4.64
C LEU A 40 3.27 26.54 -6.06
N LEU A 41 4.06 26.05 -7.02
CA LEU A 41 3.65 25.92 -8.42
C LEU A 41 2.51 24.91 -8.61
N ILE A 42 2.56 23.76 -7.93
CA ILE A 42 1.46 22.79 -7.93
C ILE A 42 0.23 23.34 -7.22
N THR A 43 0.42 24.05 -6.10
CA THR A 43 -0.70 24.69 -5.37
C THR A 43 -1.41 25.71 -6.25
N MET A 44 -0.66 26.53 -6.99
CA MET A 44 -1.20 27.48 -7.96
C MET A 44 -2.04 26.77 -9.03
N LEU A 45 -1.57 25.64 -9.57
CA LEU A 45 -2.30 24.86 -10.57
C LEU A 45 -3.61 24.30 -10.02
N VAL A 46 -3.55 23.70 -8.83
CA VAL A 46 -4.70 23.10 -8.15
C VAL A 46 -5.75 24.16 -7.81
N GLU A 47 -5.34 25.33 -7.32
CA GLU A 47 -6.24 26.44 -7.04
C GLU A 47 -6.97 26.91 -8.31
N GLN A 48 -6.25 27.07 -9.42
CA GLN A 48 -6.86 27.43 -10.70
C GLN A 48 -7.91 26.40 -11.15
N TRP A 49 -7.64 25.09 -10.99
CA TRP A 49 -8.62 24.07 -11.32
C TRP A 49 -9.87 24.16 -10.44
N ILE A 50 -9.70 24.25 -9.12
CA ILE A 50 -10.83 24.24 -8.18
C ILE A 50 -11.72 25.49 -8.35
N LEU A 51 -11.13 26.64 -8.64
CA LEU A 51 -11.88 27.89 -8.79
C LEU A 51 -12.62 28.01 -10.13
N ASN A 52 -12.08 27.43 -11.21
CA ASN A 52 -12.63 27.62 -12.56
C ASN A 52 -13.45 26.42 -13.07
N ILE A 53 -13.35 25.25 -12.44
CA ILE A 53 -14.07 24.03 -12.84
C ILE A 53 -15.10 23.67 -11.77
N PRO A 54 -16.39 23.86 -12.03
CA PRO A 54 -17.46 23.40 -11.14
C PRO A 54 -17.36 21.90 -10.87
N GLU A 55 -17.66 21.51 -9.63
CA GLU A 55 -17.59 20.12 -9.15
C GLU A 55 -16.21 19.46 -9.25
N ALA A 56 -15.15 20.24 -9.49
CA ALA A 56 -13.79 19.73 -9.44
C ALA A 56 -13.43 19.29 -8.02
N GLN A 57 -13.05 18.02 -7.88
CA GLN A 57 -12.60 17.43 -6.64
C GLN A 57 -11.15 17.03 -6.76
N LEU A 58 -10.30 17.61 -5.92
CA LEU A 58 -8.93 17.18 -5.75
C LEU A 58 -8.91 15.82 -5.02
N LEU A 59 -8.37 14.80 -5.67
CA LEU A 59 -8.31 13.45 -5.12
C LEU A 59 -6.99 13.19 -4.37
N GLN A 60 -5.88 13.59 -4.97
CA GLN A 60 -4.54 13.44 -4.38
C GLN A 60 -3.63 14.55 -4.87
N THR A 61 -2.70 14.96 -4.01
CA THR A 61 -1.52 15.74 -4.39
C THR A 61 -0.28 15.08 -3.79
N ASN A 62 0.81 15.16 -4.52
CA ASN A 62 2.14 14.78 -4.06
C ASN A 62 3.14 15.87 -4.48
N THR A 63 4.42 15.65 -4.21
CA THR A 63 5.51 16.61 -4.45
C THR A 63 5.54 17.20 -5.87
N ASP A 64 5.18 16.40 -6.89
CA ASP A 64 5.34 16.73 -8.31
C ASP A 64 4.08 16.48 -9.15
N GLY A 65 2.94 16.17 -8.53
CA GLY A 65 1.74 15.80 -9.26
C GLY A 65 0.45 15.96 -8.47
N ALA A 66 -0.63 16.17 -9.18
CA ALA A 66 -1.98 16.28 -8.63
C ALA A 66 -2.95 15.46 -9.47
N THR A 67 -3.96 14.87 -8.83
CA THR A 67 -5.02 14.10 -9.47
C THR A 67 -6.36 14.78 -9.19
N LEU A 68 -7.10 15.08 -10.26
CA LEU A 68 -8.35 15.80 -10.21
C LEU A 68 -9.47 14.94 -10.79
N ARG A 69 -10.65 14.96 -10.15
CA ARG A 69 -11.89 14.45 -10.71
C ARG A 69 -12.78 15.63 -11.07
N PHE A 70 -13.30 15.66 -12.29
CA PHE A 70 -14.19 16.72 -12.75
C PHE A 70 -15.12 16.21 -13.87
N PRO A 71 -16.26 16.89 -14.12
CA PRO A 71 -17.14 16.55 -15.23
C PRO A 71 -16.47 16.73 -16.59
N LYS A 72 -16.66 15.79 -17.52
CA LYS A 72 -15.98 15.77 -18.84
C LYS A 72 -16.25 17.00 -19.70
N GLU A 73 -17.37 17.69 -19.48
CA GLU A 73 -17.72 18.92 -20.19
C GLU A 73 -16.72 20.07 -19.97
N TYR A 74 -16.01 20.08 -18.84
CA TYR A 74 -15.01 21.09 -18.51
C TYR A 74 -13.59 20.73 -18.99
N LEU A 75 -13.43 19.65 -19.77
CA LEU A 75 -12.13 19.28 -20.34
C LEU A 75 -11.45 20.42 -21.13
N PRO A 76 -12.15 21.22 -21.95
CA PRO A 76 -11.53 22.35 -22.64
C PRO A 76 -10.98 23.41 -21.68
N VAL A 77 -11.70 23.69 -20.59
CA VAL A 77 -11.27 24.65 -19.55
C VAL A 77 -10.06 24.13 -18.80
N TYR A 78 -10.04 22.84 -18.46
CA TYR A 78 -8.90 22.17 -17.86
C TYR A 78 -7.64 22.29 -18.73
N GLU A 79 -7.75 22.01 -20.04
CA GLU A 79 -6.63 22.13 -20.97
C GLU A 79 -6.12 23.57 -21.12
N GLU A 80 -7.01 24.56 -21.12
CA GLU A 80 -6.64 25.97 -21.18
C GLU A 80 -5.84 26.39 -19.95
N ILE A 81 -6.30 26.01 -18.75
CA ILE A 81 -5.59 26.30 -17.48
C ILE A 81 -4.21 25.64 -17.48
N CYS A 82 -4.12 24.37 -17.90
CA CYS A 82 -2.85 23.65 -17.97
C CYS A 82 -1.87 24.35 -18.93
N LYS A 83 -2.31 24.73 -20.13
CA LYS A 83 -1.47 25.46 -21.10
C LYS A 83 -1.02 26.82 -20.57
N ALA A 84 -1.91 27.58 -19.93
CA ALA A 84 -1.56 28.86 -19.33
C ALA A 84 -0.50 28.70 -18.22
N TRP A 85 -0.63 27.64 -17.42
CA TRP A 85 0.35 27.29 -16.40
C TRP A 85 1.71 26.91 -17.02
N GLU A 86 1.74 26.06 -18.05
CA GLU A 86 2.98 25.66 -18.74
C GLU A 86 3.71 26.87 -19.36
N ILE A 87 2.97 27.82 -19.94
CA ILE A 87 3.55 29.06 -20.49
C ILE A 87 4.19 29.90 -19.37
N THR A 88 3.53 29.98 -18.22
CA THR A 88 3.98 30.81 -17.08
C THR A 88 5.21 30.21 -16.41
N THR A 89 5.18 28.90 -16.15
CA THR A 89 6.24 28.20 -15.41
C THR A 89 7.39 27.73 -16.29
N LYS A 90 7.16 27.63 -17.61
CA LYS A 90 8.06 27.00 -18.60
C LYS A 90 8.34 25.52 -18.30
N LEU A 91 7.48 24.89 -17.51
CA LEU A 91 7.51 23.46 -17.21
C LEU A 91 6.49 22.76 -18.10
N THR A 92 6.75 21.50 -18.44
CA THR A 92 5.82 20.65 -19.20
C THR A 92 5.06 19.74 -18.24
N LEU A 93 3.74 19.67 -18.40
CA LEU A 93 2.85 18.77 -17.66
C LEU A 93 2.72 17.44 -18.40
N GLU A 94 2.73 16.34 -17.64
CA GLU A 94 2.44 15.00 -18.15
C GLU A 94 1.03 14.60 -17.71
N PHE A 95 0.21 14.13 -18.66
CA PHE A 95 -1.18 13.76 -18.40
C PHE A 95 -1.34 12.24 -18.31
N ALA A 96 -2.23 11.82 -17.40
CA ALA A 96 -2.54 10.42 -17.18
C ALA A 96 -4.04 10.27 -16.88
N ASP A 97 -4.75 9.60 -17.78
CA ASP A 97 -6.19 9.36 -17.63
C ASP A 97 -6.47 8.03 -16.94
N TYR A 98 -7.37 8.07 -15.96
CA TYR A 98 -7.80 6.90 -15.19
C TYR A 98 -9.26 6.57 -15.50
N GLN A 99 -9.54 5.30 -15.76
CA GLN A 99 -10.90 4.76 -15.80
C GLN A 99 -11.47 4.65 -14.38
N ALA A 100 -10.66 4.19 -13.43
CA ALA A 100 -11.02 4.10 -12.03
C ALA A 100 -9.78 4.27 -11.16
N MET A 101 -9.95 4.87 -9.98
CA MET A 101 -8.90 5.00 -9.00
C MET A 101 -9.44 4.66 -7.62
N TYR A 102 -8.83 3.67 -6.97
CA TYR A 102 -9.18 3.21 -5.63
C TYR A 102 -8.11 3.70 -4.67
N ILE A 103 -8.44 4.69 -3.84
CA ILE A 103 -7.48 5.45 -3.05
C ILE A 103 -7.67 5.15 -1.57
N TRP A 104 -6.64 4.61 -0.92
CA TRP A 104 -6.59 4.51 0.54
C TRP A 104 -5.94 5.76 1.14
N ASP A 105 -4.74 6.09 0.65
CA ASP A 105 -4.00 7.30 0.98
C ASP A 105 -3.07 7.68 -0.18
N VAL A 106 -2.38 8.81 -0.07
CA VAL A 106 -1.45 9.36 -1.10
C VAL A 106 -0.42 8.34 -1.61
N ASN A 107 0.00 7.39 -0.78
CA ASN A 107 1.01 6.39 -1.11
C ASN A 107 0.42 4.99 -1.38
N ASN A 108 -0.86 4.77 -1.11
CA ASN A 108 -1.55 3.49 -1.20
C ASN A 108 -2.79 3.62 -2.08
N TYR A 109 -2.66 3.25 -3.36
CA TYR A 109 -3.78 3.29 -4.31
C TYR A 109 -3.64 2.26 -5.44
N ILE A 110 -4.76 1.99 -6.10
CA ILE A 110 -4.84 1.25 -7.37
C ILE A 110 -5.37 2.20 -8.43
N GLY A 111 -4.55 2.52 -9.44
CA GLY A 111 -4.93 3.31 -10.59
C GLY A 111 -5.14 2.43 -11.81
N HIS A 112 -6.39 2.35 -12.29
CA HIS A 112 -6.75 1.69 -13.54
C HIS A 112 -6.79 2.73 -14.66
N TYR A 113 -5.84 2.67 -15.57
CA TYR A 113 -5.69 3.63 -16.66
C TYR A 113 -6.70 3.34 -17.77
N THR A 114 -7.06 4.35 -18.55
CA THR A 114 -7.89 4.18 -19.76
C THR A 114 -7.24 3.27 -20.82
N SER A 115 -5.91 3.10 -20.76
CA SER A 115 -5.17 2.15 -21.59
C SER A 115 -5.33 0.67 -21.17
N GLY A 116 -6.06 0.38 -20.09
CA GLY A 116 -6.18 -0.96 -19.49
C GLY A 116 -4.99 -1.35 -18.60
N LYS A 117 -3.95 -0.51 -18.54
CA LYS A 117 -2.81 -0.70 -17.64
C LYS A 117 -3.27 -0.47 -16.20
N VAL A 118 -2.78 -1.27 -15.25
CA VAL A 118 -3.03 -1.07 -13.82
C VAL A 118 -1.73 -0.74 -13.11
N LYS A 119 -1.76 0.27 -12.24
CA LYS A 119 -0.66 0.65 -11.37
C LYS A 119 -1.10 0.52 -9.93
N CYS A 120 -0.40 -0.31 -9.19
CA CYS A 120 -0.57 -0.42 -7.75
C CYS A 120 0.53 0.38 -7.06
N LYS A 121 0.20 1.06 -5.96
CA LYS A 121 1.15 1.78 -5.10
C LYS A 121 1.03 1.37 -3.64
N GLY A 122 2.17 1.30 -2.95
CA GLY A 122 2.26 1.00 -1.52
C GLY A 122 1.86 -0.44 -1.19
N ARG A 123 0.88 -0.62 -0.32
CA ARG A 123 0.37 -1.92 0.17
C ARG A 123 -0.22 -2.81 -0.92
N PHE A 124 -0.61 -2.21 -2.05
CA PHE A 124 -1.13 -2.93 -3.22
C PHE A 124 -0.02 -3.36 -4.18
N GLU A 125 1.24 -2.95 -3.96
CA GLU A 125 2.39 -3.39 -4.77
C GLU A 125 2.84 -4.79 -4.36
N TRP A 126 2.07 -5.80 -4.78
CA TRP A 126 2.43 -7.22 -4.58
C TRP A 126 3.18 -7.81 -5.77
N GLU A 127 2.98 -7.28 -6.98
CA GLU A 127 3.71 -7.65 -8.20
C GLU A 127 4.00 -6.38 -9.02
N ASP A 128 5.26 -6.17 -9.41
CA ASP A 128 5.58 -5.17 -10.43
C ASP A 128 5.19 -5.75 -11.80
N LEU A 129 3.88 -5.77 -12.06
CA LEU A 129 3.26 -6.27 -13.29
C LEU A 129 3.80 -5.57 -14.55
N GLN A 130 4.40 -4.37 -14.40
CA GLN A 130 4.83 -3.54 -15.52
C GLN A 130 6.28 -3.80 -15.93
N ASN A 131 7.15 -4.17 -14.98
CA ASN A 131 8.59 -4.28 -15.27
C ASN A 131 9.18 -5.67 -15.09
N HIS A 132 8.40 -6.68 -14.64
CA HIS A 132 8.94 -7.97 -14.18
C HIS A 132 10.12 -7.78 -13.20
N LYS A 133 10.14 -6.64 -12.49
CA LYS A 133 11.24 -6.29 -11.59
C LYS A 133 10.85 -6.70 -10.19
N VAL A 134 11.69 -7.58 -9.67
CA VAL A 134 11.79 -8.04 -8.29
C VAL A 134 12.02 -6.83 -7.38
N SER A 135 10.98 -6.06 -7.01
CA SER A 135 11.06 -5.22 -5.79
C SER A 135 10.93 -6.10 -4.53
N HIS A 136 11.41 -7.35 -4.59
CA HIS A 136 10.97 -8.46 -3.76
C HIS A 136 11.65 -8.52 -2.38
N LEU A 137 12.62 -7.67 -2.05
CA LEU A 137 13.38 -7.78 -0.80
C LEU A 137 13.11 -6.65 0.21
N SER A 138 12.68 -5.47 -0.24
CA SER A 138 12.50 -4.31 0.62
C SER A 138 11.06 -4.11 1.13
N LYS A 139 10.07 -4.80 0.53
CA LYS A 139 8.66 -4.63 0.88
C LYS A 139 8.14 -5.73 1.80
N ASN A 140 7.21 -5.35 2.67
CA ASN A 140 6.53 -6.28 3.56
C ASN A 140 5.60 -7.20 2.75
N LYS A 141 5.79 -8.52 2.87
CA LYS A 141 5.00 -9.55 2.18
C LYS A 141 4.02 -10.25 3.12
N SER A 142 3.71 -9.63 4.25
CA SER A 142 2.78 -10.23 5.20
C SER A 142 1.36 -10.16 4.64
N HIS A 143 0.65 -11.29 4.67
CA HIS A 143 -0.75 -11.41 4.25
C HIS A 143 -1.02 -10.90 2.81
N LEU A 144 -0.15 -11.25 1.86
CA LEU A 144 -0.30 -10.88 0.44
C LEU A 144 -1.65 -11.29 -0.17
N ILE A 145 -2.28 -12.35 0.36
CA ILE A 145 -3.62 -12.77 -0.03
C ILE A 145 -4.62 -11.62 0.05
N VAL A 146 -4.50 -10.74 1.05
CA VAL A 146 -5.39 -9.58 1.22
C VAL A 146 -5.23 -8.60 0.07
N SER A 147 -3.99 -8.16 -0.21
CA SER A 147 -3.71 -7.23 -1.31
C SER A 147 -4.09 -7.81 -2.68
N LYS A 148 -3.85 -9.11 -2.89
CA LYS A 148 -4.22 -9.81 -4.12
C LYS A 148 -5.73 -9.94 -4.28
N ALA A 149 -6.45 -10.29 -3.21
CA ALA A 149 -7.90 -10.37 -3.24
C ALA A 149 -8.54 -9.01 -3.53
N LEU A 150 -8.06 -7.94 -2.89
CA LEU A 150 -8.52 -6.57 -3.15
C LEU A 150 -8.31 -6.16 -4.61
N PHE A 151 -7.14 -6.47 -5.18
CA PHE A 151 -6.87 -6.23 -6.59
C PHE A 151 -7.87 -6.97 -7.50
N ASN A 152 -8.09 -8.26 -7.26
CA ASN A 152 -9.01 -9.07 -8.06
C ASN A 152 -10.47 -8.63 -7.90
N TYR A 153 -10.85 -8.17 -6.72
CA TYR A 153 -12.16 -7.59 -6.47
C TYR A 153 -12.37 -6.30 -7.27
N PHE A 154 -11.45 -5.34 -7.19
CA PHE A 154 -11.63 -4.03 -7.82
C PHE A 154 -11.37 -3.98 -9.33
N ILE A 155 -10.52 -4.86 -9.85
CA ILE A 155 -10.09 -4.86 -11.26
C ILE A 155 -10.79 -5.96 -12.07
N HIS A 156 -10.98 -7.14 -11.47
CA HIS A 156 -11.52 -8.32 -12.17
C HIS A 156 -12.94 -8.69 -11.73
N ASP A 157 -13.54 -7.94 -10.80
CA ASP A 157 -14.89 -8.20 -10.27
C ASP A 157 -15.02 -9.63 -9.70
N ILE A 158 -13.94 -10.14 -9.10
CA ILE A 158 -13.90 -11.47 -8.48
C ILE A 158 -14.21 -11.33 -6.99
N PRO A 159 -15.25 -12.00 -6.45
CA PRO A 159 -15.56 -11.98 -5.03
C PRO A 159 -14.39 -12.51 -4.18
N PRO A 160 -14.10 -11.93 -2.99
CA PRO A 160 -13.03 -12.38 -2.10
C PRO A 160 -13.10 -13.87 -1.75
N GLU A 161 -14.30 -14.42 -1.56
CA GLU A 161 -14.54 -15.84 -1.26
C GLU A 161 -14.05 -16.74 -2.38
N LYS A 162 -14.36 -16.36 -3.62
CA LYS A 162 -13.91 -17.09 -4.80
C LYS A 162 -12.39 -17.04 -4.91
N TYR A 163 -11.79 -15.86 -4.75
CA TYR A 163 -10.35 -15.71 -4.86
C TYR A 163 -9.57 -16.51 -3.81
N ILE A 164 -10.00 -16.49 -2.55
CA ILE A 164 -9.38 -17.30 -1.48
C ILE A 164 -9.57 -18.80 -1.74
N SER A 165 -10.73 -19.21 -2.25
CA SER A 165 -10.98 -20.62 -2.57
C SER A 165 -10.12 -21.14 -3.74
N GLU A 166 -9.65 -20.26 -4.61
CA GLU A 166 -8.81 -20.63 -5.76
C GLU A 166 -7.32 -20.47 -5.45
N ASN A 167 -6.95 -19.53 -4.57
CA ASN A 167 -5.55 -19.31 -4.19
C ASN A 167 -5.10 -20.33 -3.14
N ARG A 168 -4.24 -21.26 -3.58
CA ARG A 168 -3.68 -22.37 -2.77
C ARG A 168 -2.18 -22.19 -2.47
N ASN A 169 -1.67 -20.96 -2.52
CA ASN A 169 -0.27 -20.67 -2.23
C ASN A 169 -0.08 -20.24 -0.77
N ILE A 170 0.45 -21.12 0.09
CA ILE A 170 0.65 -20.85 1.52
C ILE A 170 1.49 -19.59 1.80
N TYR A 171 2.42 -19.23 0.90
CA TYR A 171 3.24 -18.03 1.06
C TYR A 171 2.42 -16.73 1.01
N ASP A 172 1.27 -16.72 0.33
CA ASP A 172 0.40 -15.55 0.27
C ASP A 172 -0.31 -15.30 1.60
N TYR A 173 -0.48 -16.34 2.42
CA TYR A 173 -1.16 -16.28 3.72
C TYR A 173 -0.20 -15.97 4.86
N CYS A 174 1.11 -16.19 4.66
CA CYS A 174 2.15 -15.98 5.65
C CYS A 174 2.33 -14.51 6.02
N ALA A 175 2.65 -14.26 7.28
CA ALA A 175 3.14 -13.01 7.83
C ALA A 175 4.53 -13.19 8.43
N GLY A 176 5.35 -12.14 8.33
CA GLY A 176 6.71 -12.11 8.85
C GLY A 176 6.86 -11.03 9.92
N ILE A 177 7.28 -11.42 11.12
CA ILE A 177 7.50 -10.49 12.23
C ILE A 177 8.87 -10.74 12.88
N ARG A 178 9.51 -9.67 13.35
CA ARG A 178 10.78 -9.73 14.07
C ARG A 178 10.68 -8.93 15.38
N VAL A 179 11.03 -9.55 16.50
CA VAL A 179 11.19 -8.83 17.77
C VAL A 179 12.50 -8.05 17.80
N LYS A 180 12.48 -6.92 18.53
CA LYS A 180 13.64 -6.06 18.81
C LYS A 180 13.69 -5.76 20.30
N GLY A 181 14.90 -5.57 20.84
CA GLY A 181 15.12 -5.25 22.25
C GLY A 181 14.80 -6.41 23.19
N ASP A 182 14.34 -6.08 24.40
CA ASP A 182 14.08 -7.03 25.49
C ASP A 182 12.74 -7.77 25.33
N TRP A 183 12.40 -8.17 24.12
CA TRP A 183 11.15 -8.88 23.82
C TRP A 183 11.44 -10.22 23.17
N LYS A 184 10.65 -11.23 23.55
CA LYS A 184 10.68 -12.56 22.95
C LYS A 184 9.30 -12.99 22.49
N PHE A 185 9.26 -13.90 21.51
CA PHE A 185 8.02 -14.56 21.11
C PHE A 185 7.80 -15.81 21.96
N VAL A 186 6.59 -15.97 22.46
CA VAL A 186 6.13 -17.12 23.23
C VAL A 186 4.89 -17.65 22.54
N GLN A 187 4.91 -18.93 22.19
CA GLN A 187 3.74 -19.66 21.72
C GLN A 187 2.99 -20.19 22.94
N SER A 188 1.69 -19.88 23.04
CA SER A 188 0.81 -20.28 24.13
C SER A 188 -0.32 -21.15 23.60
N CYS A 189 -0.32 -22.43 23.97
CA CYS A 189 -1.22 -23.46 23.47
C CYS A 189 -1.99 -24.13 24.62
N TYR A 190 -3.23 -24.55 24.38
CA TYR A 190 -3.91 -25.49 25.29
C TYR A 190 -3.74 -26.92 24.78
N VAL A 191 -2.97 -27.73 25.49
CA VAL A 191 -2.77 -29.15 25.18
C VAL A 191 -3.33 -29.99 26.32
N LYS A 192 -4.35 -30.81 26.03
CA LYS A 192 -5.02 -31.68 27.03
C LYS A 192 -5.48 -30.91 28.29
N GLY A 193 -6.03 -29.70 28.10
CA GLY A 193 -6.53 -28.86 29.19
C GLY A 193 -5.46 -28.15 30.02
N LYS A 194 -4.18 -28.23 29.62
CA LYS A 194 -3.09 -27.48 30.26
C LYS A 194 -2.52 -26.44 29.30
N LEU A 195 -2.23 -25.26 29.84
CA LEU A 195 -1.50 -24.22 29.13
C LEU A 195 -0.04 -24.66 28.98
N VAL A 196 0.44 -24.73 27.75
CA VAL A 196 1.82 -25.04 27.40
C VAL A 196 2.39 -23.84 26.69
N GLU A 197 3.49 -23.32 27.22
CA GLU A 197 4.23 -22.20 26.65
C GLU A 197 5.57 -22.65 26.10
N LYS A 198 5.93 -22.15 24.91
CA LYS A 198 7.20 -22.43 24.25
C LYS A 198 7.80 -21.15 23.71
N ASP A 199 9.06 -20.90 24.01
CA ASP A 199 9.81 -19.78 23.43
C ASP A 199 10.06 -20.04 21.93
N LEU A 200 9.85 -19.01 21.11
CA LEU A 200 10.05 -19.03 19.66
C LEU A 200 11.28 -18.20 19.24
N GLN A 201 11.70 -18.37 17.99
CA GLN A 201 12.80 -17.60 17.39
C GLN A 201 12.48 -16.09 17.32
N ALA A 202 13.51 -15.24 17.32
CA ALA A 202 13.35 -13.79 17.26
C ALA A 202 12.77 -13.26 15.93
N THR A 203 12.92 -14.04 14.86
CA THR A 203 12.27 -13.81 13.56
C THR A 203 11.29 -14.96 13.35
N LEU A 204 10.05 -14.63 13.02
CA LEU A 204 8.97 -15.58 12.93
C LEU A 204 8.18 -15.35 11.66
N ARG A 205 8.03 -16.42 10.88
CA ARG A 205 7.01 -16.55 9.85
C ARG A 205 5.87 -17.39 10.41
N TYR A 206 4.65 -16.94 10.23
CA TYR A 206 3.46 -17.64 10.68
C TYR A 206 2.30 -17.37 9.72
N TYR A 207 1.21 -18.14 9.82
CA TYR A 207 -0.06 -17.87 9.14
C TYR A 207 -1.22 -18.12 10.11
N ILE A 208 -2.42 -17.64 9.76
CA ILE A 208 -3.61 -17.83 10.59
C ILE A 208 -4.27 -19.13 10.22
N SER A 209 -4.54 -19.94 11.24
CA SER A 209 -5.05 -21.30 11.09
C SER A 209 -6.17 -21.54 12.09
N THR A 210 -7.12 -22.39 11.73
CA THR A 210 -8.18 -22.88 12.63
C THR A 210 -7.60 -23.77 13.74
N THR A 211 -6.41 -24.32 13.50
CA THR A 211 -5.65 -25.11 14.48
C THR A 211 -4.33 -24.43 14.77
N GLY A 212 -3.95 -24.31 16.03
CA GLY A 212 -2.67 -23.71 16.36
C GLY A 212 -2.64 -23.14 17.75
N CYS A 213 -1.79 -22.14 17.93
CA CYS A 213 -1.56 -21.53 19.22
C CYS A 213 -1.52 -20.02 19.12
N LYS A 214 -1.70 -19.35 20.25
CA LYS A 214 -1.54 -17.90 20.29
C LYS A 214 -0.05 -17.56 20.33
N ILE A 215 0.40 -16.68 19.44
CA ILE A 215 1.75 -16.12 19.53
C ILE A 215 1.66 -14.79 20.29
N ILE A 216 2.45 -14.69 21.35
CA ILE A 216 2.51 -13.54 22.25
C ILE A 216 3.95 -13.01 22.26
N LYS A 217 4.09 -11.69 22.21
CA LYS A 217 5.32 -10.98 22.45
C LYS A 217 5.41 -10.66 23.94
N ARG A 218 6.33 -11.31 24.66
CA ARG A 218 6.54 -11.11 26.10
C ARG A 218 7.82 -10.32 26.33
N ASN A 219 7.74 -9.28 27.16
CA ASN A 219 8.88 -8.50 27.59
C ASN A 219 9.68 -9.29 28.65
N ILE A 220 10.98 -9.32 28.51
CA ILE A 220 11.89 -10.11 29.35
C ILE A 220 12.11 -9.43 30.71
N SER A 221 12.08 -8.09 30.78
CA SER A 221 12.39 -7.33 32.00
C SER A 221 11.16 -7.02 32.86
N ASP A 222 10.00 -6.74 32.25
CA ASP A 222 8.79 -6.33 32.97
C ASP A 222 7.60 -7.30 32.84
N GLY A 223 7.73 -8.35 32.03
CA GLY A 223 6.70 -9.38 31.86
C GLY A 223 5.46 -8.93 31.09
N ARG A 224 5.43 -7.72 30.50
CA ARG A 224 4.31 -7.28 29.66
C ARG A 224 4.11 -8.20 28.46
N GLU A 225 2.85 -8.40 28.10
CA GLU A 225 2.45 -9.27 27.00
C GLU A 225 1.64 -8.50 25.95
N ILE A 226 1.98 -8.74 24.68
CA ILE A 226 1.29 -8.17 23.52
C ILE A 226 1.00 -9.32 22.56
N GLN A 227 -0.26 -9.53 22.19
CA GLN A 227 -0.60 -10.53 21.18
C GLN A 227 -0.05 -10.09 19.82
N VAL A 228 0.53 -11.02 19.06
CA VAL A 228 1.01 -10.72 17.70
C VAL A 228 -0.17 -10.37 16.79
N GLU A 229 -1.23 -11.17 16.87
CA GLU A 229 -2.52 -10.87 16.23
C GLU A 229 -3.59 -10.71 17.29
N ALA A 230 -4.34 -9.62 17.22
CA ALA A 230 -5.38 -9.33 18.20
C ALA A 230 -6.58 -10.28 18.05
N GLY A 231 -7.26 -10.59 19.16
CA GLY A 231 -8.52 -11.35 19.14
C GLY A 231 -8.33 -12.86 19.30
N THR A 232 -9.27 -13.65 18.78
CA THR A 232 -9.34 -15.11 18.99
C THR A 232 -8.54 -15.93 17.98
N TRP A 233 -7.92 -15.27 17.00
CA TRP A 233 -7.20 -15.94 15.91
C TRP A 233 -6.01 -16.73 16.42
N LEU A 234 -5.87 -17.96 15.94
CA LEU A 234 -4.75 -18.84 16.24
C LEU A 234 -3.72 -18.77 15.11
N GLN A 235 -2.45 -18.94 15.48
CA GLN A 235 -1.34 -18.89 14.55
C GLN A 235 -0.63 -20.23 14.49
N GLN A 236 -0.09 -20.54 13.32
CA GLN A 236 0.83 -21.65 13.14
C GLN A 236 2.17 -21.13 12.63
N GLU A 237 3.24 -21.55 13.30
CA GLU A 237 4.62 -21.27 12.89
C GLU A 237 4.91 -21.92 11.52
N PHE A 238 5.55 -21.16 10.63
CA PHE A 238 5.91 -21.60 9.28
C PHE A 238 7.31 -21.11 8.88
N ASN A 239 8.26 -21.23 9.81
CA ASN A 239 9.65 -20.85 9.59
C ASN A 239 10.35 -21.78 8.59
N ILE A 240 10.03 -23.06 8.64
CA ILE A 240 10.51 -24.09 7.72
C ILE A 240 9.35 -24.46 6.80
N TYR A 241 9.61 -24.47 5.49
CA TYR A 241 8.61 -24.91 4.53
C TYR A 241 8.36 -26.41 4.68
N GLU A 242 7.10 -26.78 4.81
CA GLU A 242 6.66 -28.17 4.82
C GLU A 242 5.61 -28.34 3.73
N GLU A 243 5.90 -29.19 2.74
CA GLU A 243 4.98 -29.51 1.66
C GLU A 243 3.92 -30.51 2.15
N LYS A 244 2.66 -30.09 2.12
CA LYS A 244 1.51 -30.88 2.57
C LYS A 244 0.29 -30.57 1.69
N PRO A 245 -0.73 -31.46 1.64
CA PRO A 245 -2.01 -31.14 1.03
C PRO A 245 -2.61 -29.86 1.63
N TRP A 246 -3.32 -29.07 0.82
CA TRP A 246 -3.82 -27.76 1.24
C TRP A 246 -4.64 -27.82 2.52
N GLU A 247 -5.49 -28.84 2.62
CA GLU A 247 -6.38 -29.09 3.74
C GLU A 247 -5.61 -29.31 5.05
N SER A 248 -4.35 -29.76 4.97
CA SER A 248 -3.50 -30.01 6.14
C SER A 248 -2.87 -28.74 6.73
N TYR A 249 -2.90 -27.61 6.00
CA TYR A 249 -2.49 -26.33 6.57
C TYR A 249 -3.55 -25.74 7.50
N ASN A 250 -4.82 -26.16 7.40
CA ASN A 250 -5.92 -25.67 8.23
C ASN A 250 -6.07 -24.14 8.23
N VAL A 251 -5.69 -23.46 7.14
CA VAL A 251 -5.76 -21.99 7.00
C VAL A 251 -7.17 -21.50 7.37
N ASP A 252 -7.24 -20.45 8.18
CA ASP A 252 -8.52 -19.85 8.57
C ASP A 252 -8.95 -18.79 7.56
N ASP A 253 -9.69 -19.22 6.53
CA ASP A 253 -10.20 -18.33 5.49
C ASP A 253 -11.06 -17.18 6.06
N SER A 254 -11.72 -17.38 7.20
CA SER A 254 -12.59 -16.38 7.84
C SER A 254 -11.81 -15.15 8.30
N TYR A 255 -10.59 -15.36 8.81
CA TYR A 255 -9.70 -14.26 9.19
C TYR A 255 -9.37 -13.38 8.00
N TYR A 256 -8.93 -14.01 6.89
CA TYR A 256 -8.49 -13.29 5.71
C TYR A 256 -9.67 -12.60 5.02
N LEU A 257 -10.84 -13.24 4.95
CA LEU A 257 -12.07 -12.63 4.47
C LEU A 257 -12.45 -11.39 5.29
N ASN A 258 -12.36 -11.48 6.62
CA ASN A 258 -12.66 -10.35 7.49
C ASN A 258 -11.72 -9.17 7.23
N GLU A 259 -10.41 -9.41 7.14
CA GLU A 259 -9.45 -8.34 6.83
C GLU A 259 -9.66 -7.76 5.42
N ILE A 260 -10.01 -8.58 4.42
CA ILE A 260 -10.33 -8.09 3.07
C ILE A 260 -11.58 -7.20 3.10
N TYR A 261 -12.67 -7.65 3.71
CA TYR A 261 -13.91 -6.89 3.75
C TYR A 261 -13.79 -5.62 4.56
N LYS A 262 -13.01 -5.63 5.64
CA LYS A 262 -12.65 -4.44 6.40
C LYS A 262 -11.95 -3.40 5.50
N GLU A 263 -11.03 -3.84 4.64
CA GLU A 263 -10.39 -2.93 3.67
C GLU A 263 -11.37 -2.48 2.57
N ILE A 264 -12.22 -3.36 2.04
CA ILE A 264 -13.24 -2.98 1.04
C ILE A 264 -14.19 -1.92 1.61
N ASN A 265 -14.68 -2.12 2.84
CA ASN A 265 -15.60 -1.20 3.51
C ASN A 265 -14.97 0.17 3.79
N ASN A 266 -13.65 0.23 3.99
CA ASN A 266 -12.94 1.50 4.16
C ASN A 266 -12.79 2.25 2.83
N LEU A 267 -12.65 1.55 1.70
CA LEU A 267 -12.55 2.15 0.37
C LEU A 267 -13.90 2.52 -0.24
N VAL A 268 -14.92 1.72 0.03
CA VAL A 268 -16.30 1.91 -0.43
C VAL A 268 -17.17 2.03 0.82
N PRO A 269 -17.20 3.20 1.48
CA PRO A 269 -18.03 3.39 2.65
C PRO A 269 -19.50 3.18 2.26
N VAL A 270 -20.10 2.14 2.83
CA VAL A 270 -21.54 1.87 2.69
C VAL A 270 -22.27 3.07 3.29
N THR A 271 -22.81 3.93 2.43
CA THR A 271 -23.53 5.13 2.83
C THR A 271 -24.93 4.73 3.29
N ASN A 272 -25.03 4.21 4.51
CA ASN A 272 -26.32 3.91 5.16
C ASN A 272 -27.00 5.16 5.75
N GLN A 273 -26.39 6.34 5.63
CA GLN A 273 -27.03 7.61 5.99
C GLN A 273 -27.79 8.16 4.79
N LEU A 274 -29.11 8.32 4.96
CA LEU A 274 -29.94 9.12 4.06
C LEU A 274 -29.29 10.50 3.90
N LYS A 275 -28.90 10.85 2.68
CA LYS A 275 -28.51 12.23 2.36
C LYS A 275 -29.73 13.11 2.61
N MET A 276 -29.64 14.06 3.53
CA MET A 276 -30.64 15.13 3.59
C MET A 276 -30.44 16.00 2.36
N GLU A 277 -31.34 15.87 1.39
CA GLU A 277 -31.51 16.84 0.32
C GLU A 277 -32.04 18.13 0.95
N PHE A 278 -31.30 19.22 0.81
CA PHE A 278 -31.74 20.58 1.11
C PHE A 278 -32.14 21.28 -0.18
#